data_AF-A0A9W4RUJ4-F1
#
_entry.id   AF-A0A9W4RUJ4-F1
#
_cell.length_a   1.000
_cell.length_b   1.000
_cell.length_c   1.000
_cell.angle_alpha   90.00
_cell.angle_beta   90.00
_cell.angle_gamma   90.00
#
_symmetry.space_group_name_H-M   'P 1'
#
loop_
_entity.id
_entity.type
_entity.pdbx_description
1 polymer ?
#
loop_
_entity_poly.entity_id
_entity_poly.type
_entity_poly.pdbx_seq_one_letter_code
_entity_poly.pdbx_strand_id
1 'polypeptide(L)'
;MQFSITTVMIAALASLALANPVQLESRQDHSKVSSFSDDLCTNGEQVFEVTGVGARRCIPVSNKRSIKVADKRGCTIKTWSGSNCGGSDFTLPDGDLDCHSVLHAAVEIIC
;
A
#
# COMPACT_ATOMS: atom_id res chain seq x y z
N MET A 1 41.81 68.00 18.08
CA MET A 1 41.66 67.83 16.62
C MET A 1 41.44 66.35 16.33
N GLN A 2 40.20 66.05 15.96
CA GLN A 2 39.70 64.97 15.09
C GLN A 2 40.58 63.75 14.76
N PHE A 3 40.10 62.58 15.19
CA PHE A 3 40.31 61.24 14.64
C PHE A 3 39.03 60.45 15.02
N SER A 4 38.38 59.58 14.24
CA SER A 4 38.48 59.19 12.85
C SER A 4 37.35 58.16 12.61
N ILE A 5 36.76 58.18 11.40
CA ILE A 5 36.31 57.02 10.61
C ILE A 5 34.98 56.31 10.96
N THR A 6 33.96 56.69 10.18
CA THR A 6 33.11 55.87 9.28
C THR A 6 32.58 54.50 9.72
N THR A 7 31.24 54.47 9.80
CA THR A 7 30.25 53.40 9.65
C THR A 7 30.69 52.17 8.84
N VAL A 8 30.49 50.97 9.40
CA VAL A 8 30.25 49.75 8.63
C VAL A 8 29.06 49.01 9.25
N MET A 9 27.92 49.11 8.57
CA MET A 9 26.74 48.27 8.80
C MET A 9 27.10 46.83 8.44
N ILE A 10 27.16 45.95 9.43
CA ILE A 10 27.26 44.51 9.20
C ILE A 10 25.83 44.02 8.93
N ALA A 11 25.50 43.87 7.65
CA ALA A 11 24.32 43.13 7.23
C ALA A 11 24.55 41.65 7.56
N ALA A 12 23.95 41.18 8.66
CA ALA A 12 23.86 39.76 8.94
C ALA A 12 22.95 39.12 7.88
N LEU A 13 23.55 38.46 6.89
CA LEU A 13 22.85 37.57 5.97
C LEU A 13 22.31 36.39 6.80
N ALA A 14 21.06 36.48 7.22
CA ALA A 14 20.33 35.34 7.73
C ALA A 14 20.14 34.34 6.58
N SER A 15 21.05 33.37 6.48
CA SER A 15 20.86 32.19 5.65
C SER A 15 19.71 31.37 6.24
N LEU A 16 18.48 31.67 5.83
CA LEU A 16 17.35 30.76 5.99
C LEU A 16 17.60 29.57 5.07
N ALA A 17 18.35 28.58 5.55
CA ALA A 17 18.25 27.24 5.01
C ALA A 17 16.83 26.78 5.26
N LEU A 18 15.97 26.87 4.25
CA LEU A 18 14.73 26.13 4.17
C LEU A 18 15.12 24.65 4.21
N ALA A 19 15.20 24.10 5.43
CA ALA A 19 15.12 22.67 5.62
C ALA A 19 13.73 22.29 5.09
N ASN A 20 13.66 21.89 3.82
CA ASN A 20 12.50 21.17 3.33
C ASN A 20 12.30 20.03 4.32
N PRO A 21 11.15 19.93 5.01
CA PRO A 21 10.88 18.71 5.72
C PRO A 21 10.93 17.64 4.64
N VAL A 22 11.90 16.73 4.75
CA VAL A 22 11.77 15.43 4.11
C VAL A 22 10.45 14.92 4.66
N GLN A 23 9.40 15.05 3.85
CA GLN A 23 8.15 14.40 4.08
C GLN A 23 8.48 12.93 3.88
N LEU A 24 9.01 12.30 4.94
CA LEU A 24 8.82 10.89 5.20
C LEU A 24 7.31 10.74 5.37
N GLU A 25 6.56 10.84 4.27
CA GLU A 25 5.41 9.99 4.12
C GLU A 25 5.98 8.62 4.41
N SER A 26 5.69 8.13 5.61
CA SER A 26 5.60 6.70 5.83
C SER A 26 4.58 6.25 4.80
N ARG A 27 5.04 6.01 3.56
CA ARG A 27 4.28 5.38 2.49
C ARG A 27 4.07 3.97 3.04
N GLN A 28 3.06 3.81 3.89
CA GLN A 28 2.67 2.52 4.38
C GLN A 28 2.16 1.76 3.17
N ASP A 29 2.79 0.64 2.91
CA ASP A 29 2.25 -0.32 1.97
C ASP A 29 0.91 -0.78 2.54
N HIS A 30 -0.08 -0.84 1.67
CA HIS A 30 -1.45 -1.16 2.06
C HIS A 30 -2.17 -1.88 0.95
N SER A 31 -3.12 -2.71 1.33
CA SER A 31 -3.98 -3.41 0.39
C SER A 31 -5.36 -3.60 0.99
N LYS A 32 -6.37 -3.40 0.15
CA LYS A 32 -7.78 -3.67 0.41
C LYS A 32 -8.30 -4.60 -0.67
N VAL A 33 -8.62 -5.82 -0.27
CA VAL A 33 -9.11 -6.88 -1.16
C VAL A 33 -10.49 -7.31 -0.71
N SER A 34 -11.41 -7.44 -1.66
CA SER A 34 -12.74 -7.98 -1.45
C SER A 34 -12.87 -9.34 -2.11
N SER A 35 -13.55 -10.27 -1.45
CA SER A 35 -13.93 -11.57 -2.00
C SER A 35 -15.45 -11.71 -2.03
N PHE A 36 -15.98 -12.40 -3.04
CA PHE A 36 -17.41 -12.46 -3.29
C PHE A 36 -17.86 -13.91 -3.49
N SER A 37 -19.13 -14.17 -3.20
CA SER A 37 -19.72 -15.51 -3.33
C SER A 37 -20.13 -15.85 -4.76
N ASP A 38 -20.21 -14.85 -5.65
CA ASP A 38 -20.51 -15.00 -7.08
C ASP A 38 -19.25 -14.78 -7.94
N ASP A 39 -19.39 -14.99 -9.26
CA ASP A 39 -18.28 -14.83 -10.22
C ASP A 39 -18.09 -13.38 -10.69
N LEU A 40 -19.04 -12.49 -10.39
CA LEU A 40 -19.14 -11.14 -10.95
C LEU A 40 -18.79 -10.02 -9.94
N CYS A 41 -18.32 -10.40 -8.75
CA CYS A 41 -17.99 -9.47 -7.68
C CYS A 41 -19.17 -8.58 -7.26
N THR A 42 -20.39 -9.13 -7.18
CA THR A 42 -21.60 -8.37 -6.86
C THR A 42 -22.25 -8.73 -5.54
N ASN A 43 -22.08 -9.96 -5.05
CA ASN A 43 -22.79 -10.45 -3.87
C ASN A 43 -21.90 -11.17 -2.87
N GLY A 44 -22.31 -11.12 -1.60
CA GLY A 44 -21.63 -11.83 -0.52
C GLY A 44 -20.21 -11.33 -0.30
N GLU A 45 -20.00 -10.02 -0.35
CA GLU A 45 -18.69 -9.40 -0.18
C GLU A 45 -18.10 -9.68 1.21
N GLN A 46 -16.81 -9.97 1.25
CA GLN A 46 -16.00 -10.01 2.46
C GLN A 46 -14.69 -9.27 2.18
N VAL A 47 -14.42 -8.25 2.98
CA VAL A 47 -13.30 -7.32 2.80
C VAL A 47 -12.16 -7.67 3.74
N PHE A 48 -10.94 -7.54 3.24
CA PHE A 48 -9.71 -7.74 3.98
C PHE A 48 -8.78 -6.56 3.75
N GLU A 49 -8.19 -6.05 4.83
CA GLU A 49 -7.26 -4.92 4.79
C GLU A 49 -5.95 -5.33 5.48
N VAL A 50 -4.83 -5.02 4.82
CA VAL A 50 -3.48 -5.26 5.32
C VAL A 50 -2.68 -3.98 5.12
N THR A 51 -1.99 -3.56 6.18
CA THR A 51 -1.18 -2.34 6.19
C THR A 51 0.17 -2.61 6.86
N GLY A 52 1.20 -1.95 6.37
CA GLY A 52 2.56 -2.01 6.91
C GLY A 52 3.53 -2.72 5.97
N VAL A 53 4.75 -2.21 5.93
CA VAL A 53 5.86 -2.78 5.15
C VAL A 53 6.28 -4.12 5.78
N GLY A 54 6.40 -5.16 4.97
CA GLY A 54 6.68 -6.54 5.39
C GLY A 54 5.48 -7.27 6.01
N ALA A 55 4.29 -6.69 6.00
CA ALA A 55 3.08 -7.33 6.50
C ALA A 55 2.60 -8.43 5.54
N ARG A 56 2.68 -9.68 6.00
CA ARG A 56 2.13 -10.85 5.32
C ARG A 56 0.89 -11.39 6.02
N ARG A 57 -0.17 -11.62 5.26
CA ARG A 57 -1.41 -12.26 5.73
C ARG A 57 -1.86 -13.33 4.76
N CYS A 58 -2.09 -14.53 5.28
CA CYS A 58 -2.80 -15.60 4.59
C CYS A 58 -4.23 -15.66 5.13
N ILE A 59 -5.20 -15.57 4.23
CA ILE A 59 -6.61 -15.44 4.57
C ILE A 59 -7.39 -16.56 3.87
N PRO A 60 -7.85 -17.59 4.60
CA PRO A 60 -8.69 -18.61 4.00
C PRO A 60 -10.03 -18.01 3.57
N VAL A 61 -10.42 -18.26 2.32
CA VAL A 61 -11.69 -17.80 1.73
C VAL A 61 -12.51 -19.03 1.35
N SER A 62 -13.37 -19.48 2.26
CA SER A 62 -14.30 -20.58 1.98
C SER A 62 -15.55 -20.06 1.26
N ASN A 63 -16.01 -20.78 0.23
CA ASN A 63 -17.24 -20.45 -0.51
C ASN A 63 -17.20 -19.08 -1.21
N LYS A 64 -16.02 -18.63 -1.65
CA LYS A 64 -15.84 -17.45 -2.50
C LYS A 64 -15.48 -17.88 -3.91
N ARG A 65 -15.98 -17.16 -4.91
CA ARG A 65 -15.85 -17.49 -6.34
C ARG A 65 -15.22 -16.38 -7.15
N SER A 66 -15.15 -15.16 -6.62
CA SER A 66 -14.40 -14.07 -7.24
C SER A 66 -13.73 -13.19 -6.20
N ILE A 67 -12.72 -12.44 -6.66
CA ILE A 67 -12.06 -11.40 -5.87
C ILE A 67 -11.92 -10.13 -6.67
N LYS A 68 -11.83 -9.00 -5.96
CA LYS A 68 -11.56 -7.69 -6.52
C LYS A 68 -10.63 -6.93 -5.60
N VAL A 69 -9.64 -6.28 -6.18
CA VAL A 69 -8.75 -5.37 -5.43
C VAL A 69 -9.39 -3.99 -5.46
N ALA A 70 -9.72 -3.45 -4.30
CA ALA A 70 -10.30 -2.11 -4.21
C ALA A 70 -9.20 -1.04 -4.20
N ASP A 71 -8.10 -1.32 -3.52
CA ASP A 71 -6.94 -0.45 -3.43
C ASP A 71 -5.69 -1.28 -3.10
N LYS A 72 -4.54 -0.94 -3.68
CA LYS A 72 -3.26 -1.55 -3.31
C LYS A 72 -2.09 -0.61 -3.59
N ARG A 73 -1.11 -0.61 -2.69
CA ARG A 73 0.16 0.06 -2.89
C ARG A 73 1.28 -0.72 -2.21
N GLY A 74 2.31 -1.06 -2.97
CA GLY A 74 3.47 -1.79 -2.48
C GLY A 74 3.20 -3.24 -2.07
N CYS A 75 1.95 -3.72 -2.21
CA CYS A 75 1.58 -5.08 -1.84
C CYS A 75 1.37 -5.98 -3.07
N THR A 76 1.80 -7.22 -2.95
CA THR A 76 1.49 -8.32 -3.86
C THR A 76 0.31 -9.12 -3.33
N ILE A 77 -0.63 -9.45 -4.21
CA ILE A 77 -1.81 -10.25 -3.86
C ILE A 77 -1.73 -11.54 -4.66
N LYS A 78 -1.77 -12.65 -3.95
CA LYS A 78 -1.78 -13.98 -4.52
C LYS A 78 -3.01 -14.72 -4.07
N THR A 79 -3.43 -15.64 -4.90
CA THR A 79 -4.50 -16.54 -4.58
C THR A 79 -4.03 -17.97 -4.69
N TRP A 80 -4.58 -18.83 -3.84
CA TRP A 80 -4.06 -20.17 -3.63
C TRP A 80 -5.16 -21.22 -3.70
N SER A 81 -4.86 -22.37 -4.30
CA SER A 81 -5.78 -23.50 -4.32
C SER A 81 -5.94 -24.18 -2.95
N GLY A 82 -4.96 -24.04 -2.04
CA GLY A 82 -5.02 -24.51 -0.65
C GLY A 82 -5.39 -23.41 0.35
N SER A 83 -6.12 -23.78 1.42
CA SER A 83 -6.62 -22.85 2.44
C SER A 83 -5.54 -22.29 3.37
N ASN A 84 -4.32 -22.83 3.31
CA ASN A 84 -3.15 -22.42 4.08
C ASN A 84 -2.12 -21.64 3.25
N CYS A 85 -2.55 -21.05 2.12
CA CYS A 85 -1.66 -20.39 1.15
C CYS A 85 -0.55 -21.31 0.64
N GLY A 86 -0.95 -22.53 0.26
CA GLY A 86 -0.10 -23.52 -0.38
C GLY A 86 -0.78 -24.13 -1.60
N GLY A 87 -0.03 -24.93 -2.35
CA GLY A 87 -0.50 -25.51 -3.61
C GLY A 87 -0.19 -24.61 -4.81
N SER A 88 -1.09 -24.59 -5.80
CA SER A 88 -0.97 -23.76 -6.99
C SER A 88 -1.42 -22.34 -6.68
N ASP A 89 -0.64 -21.35 -7.14
CA ASP A 89 -0.97 -19.94 -6.98
C ASP A 89 -1.21 -19.21 -8.31
N PHE A 90 -1.95 -18.12 -8.19
CA PHE A 90 -2.05 -17.09 -9.22
C PHE A 90 -1.75 -15.73 -8.57
N THR A 91 -0.88 -14.94 -9.18
CA THR A 91 -0.55 -13.59 -8.70
C THR A 91 -1.32 -12.57 -9.50
N LEU A 92 -2.05 -11.68 -8.82
CA LEU A 92 -2.83 -10.65 -9.48
C LEU A 92 -1.87 -9.57 -10.04
N PRO A 93 -2.04 -9.14 -11.29
CA PRO A 93 -1.21 -8.09 -11.87
C PRO A 93 -1.27 -6.79 -11.06
N ASP A 94 -0.22 -5.97 -11.18
CA ASP A 94 -0.22 -4.64 -10.59
C ASP A 94 -1.16 -3.68 -11.32
N GLY A 95 -1.94 -2.91 -10.57
CA GLY A 95 -2.95 -1.99 -11.11
C GLY A 95 -4.23 -2.66 -11.59
N ASP A 96 -4.34 -3.98 -11.48
CA ASP A 96 -5.54 -4.71 -11.81
C ASP A 96 -6.58 -4.61 -10.68
N LEU A 97 -7.60 -3.80 -10.93
CA LEU A 97 -8.74 -3.56 -10.02
C LEU A 97 -10.02 -4.25 -10.53
N ASP A 98 -9.89 -5.10 -11.56
CA ASP A 98 -11.01 -5.80 -12.15
C ASP A 98 -11.46 -6.97 -11.27
N CYS A 99 -12.63 -7.51 -11.60
CA CYS A 99 -13.14 -8.70 -10.96
C CYS A 99 -12.50 -9.93 -11.58
N HIS A 100 -11.90 -10.78 -10.75
CA HIS A 100 -11.29 -12.04 -11.17
C HIS A 100 -12.07 -13.20 -10.59
N SER A 101 -12.61 -14.05 -11.46
CA SER A 101 -13.17 -15.34 -11.04
C SER A 101 -12.03 -16.24 -10.59
N VAL A 102 -12.21 -16.89 -9.44
CA VAL A 102 -11.16 -17.61 -8.76
C VAL A 102 -11.64 -18.96 -8.20
N LEU A 103 -10.84 -20.00 -8.42
CA LEU A 103 -11.01 -21.33 -7.81
C LEU A 103 -10.10 -21.45 -6.59
N HIS A 104 -10.21 -20.53 -5.64
CA HIS A 104 -9.20 -20.38 -4.59
C HIS A 104 -9.77 -20.61 -3.20
N ALA A 105 -8.97 -21.26 -2.36
CA ALA A 105 -9.28 -21.56 -0.97
C ALA A 105 -8.63 -20.56 0.00
N ALA A 106 -7.64 -19.78 -0.46
CA ALA A 106 -7.06 -18.68 0.30
C ALA A 106 -6.58 -17.53 -0.59
N VAL A 107 -6.53 -16.33 0.01
CA VAL A 107 -5.88 -15.13 -0.53
C VAL A 107 -4.70 -14.79 0.37
N GLU A 108 -3.55 -14.56 -0.23
CA GLU A 108 -2.35 -14.08 0.45
C GLU A 108 -2.07 -12.64 0.03
N ILE A 109 -1.81 -11.80 1.01
CA ILE A 109 -1.44 -10.40 0.81
C ILE A 109 -0.08 -10.20 1.45
N ILE A 110 0.88 -9.73 0.65
CA ILE A 110 2.25 -9.45 1.06
C ILE A 110 2.52 -7.99 0.76
N CYS A 111 2.44 -7.17 1.79
CA CYS A 111 3.08 -5.86 1.87
C CYS A 111 4.45 -6.07 2.55
#